data_AF-A0A4U3AJD8-F1
#
_entry.id   AF-A0A4U3AJD8-F1
#
_cell.length_a   1.000
_cell.length_b   1.000
_cell.length_c   1.000
_cell.angle_alpha   90.00
_cell.angle_beta   90.00
_cell.angle_gamma   90.00
#
_symmetry.space_group_name_H-M   'P 1'
#
loop_
_entity.id
_entity.type
_entity.pdbx_description
1 polymer ?
#
loop_
_entity_poly.entity_id
_entity_poly.type
_entity_poly.pdbx_seq_one_letter_code
_entity_poly.pdbx_strand_id
1 'polypeptide(L)'
;TVDTANAAKLRVHLEYKNVGTASAENVSPHFNIRLGNKIINTVKATQDRYKANYLSTEKGGRNKTEVVIDSLEGQADANIVLSLDELKAVEQGELLSIEVLPTSTMDLSIEKGEEIMHLGDSGRYESRVNAATEQLETDIGNIPKFRVYTPKDKS
;
A
#
# COMPACT_ATOMS: atom_id res chain seq x y z
N THR A 1 -16.20 -23.14 -25.20
CA THR A 1 -14.76 -23.35 -24.99
C THR A 1 -14.31 -22.41 -23.90
N VAL A 2 -13.50 -22.86 -22.94
CA VAL A 2 -12.97 -22.00 -21.88
C VAL A 2 -11.84 -21.17 -22.48
N ASP A 3 -11.88 -19.84 -22.30
CA ASP A 3 -10.73 -18.99 -22.60
C ASP A 3 -9.66 -19.25 -21.54
N THR A 4 -8.59 -19.91 -21.94
CA THR A 4 -7.51 -20.31 -21.03
C THR A 4 -6.66 -19.13 -20.57
N ALA A 5 -6.70 -18.00 -21.27
CA ALA A 5 -5.99 -16.79 -20.89
C ALA A 5 -6.82 -15.92 -19.92
N ASN A 6 -8.14 -15.92 -20.06
CA ASN A 6 -9.07 -15.15 -19.22
C ASN A 6 -10.04 -16.05 -18.44
N ALA A 7 -9.49 -17.01 -17.70
CA ALA A 7 -10.28 -18.05 -17.04
C ALA A 7 -11.10 -17.54 -15.85
N ALA A 8 -10.60 -16.54 -15.11
CA ALA A 8 -11.31 -15.93 -13.99
C ALA A 8 -11.00 -14.43 -13.85
N LYS A 9 -11.96 -13.67 -13.32
CA LYS A 9 -11.75 -12.27 -12.92
C LYS A 9 -11.35 -12.19 -11.46
N LEU A 10 -10.38 -11.35 -11.16
CA LEU A 10 -9.89 -11.08 -9.81
C LEU A 10 -10.34 -9.69 -9.36
N ARG A 11 -10.88 -9.62 -8.15
CA ARG A 11 -11.16 -8.38 -7.44
C ARG A 11 -10.50 -8.46 -6.07
N VAL A 12 -9.74 -7.43 -5.72
CA VAL A 12 -9.00 -7.37 -4.45
C VAL A 12 -9.60 -6.28 -3.57
N HIS A 13 -9.99 -6.65 -2.36
CA HIS A 13 -10.42 -5.71 -1.32
C HIS A 13 -9.23 -5.43 -0.41
N LEU A 14 -8.79 -4.17 -0.35
CA LEU A 14 -7.64 -3.73 0.44
C LEU A 14 -8.09 -2.76 1.53
N GLU A 15 -7.46 -2.84 2.70
CA GLU A 15 -7.53 -1.80 3.73
C GLU A 15 -6.22 -1.03 3.71
N TYR A 16 -6.26 0.25 3.34
CA TYR A 16 -5.13 1.15 3.49
C TYR A 16 -5.17 1.71 4.91
N LYS A 17 -4.06 1.62 5.63
CA LYS A 17 -3.97 2.02 7.03
C LYS A 17 -2.70 2.82 7.27
N ASN A 18 -2.85 3.98 7.88
CA ASN A 18 -1.71 4.75 8.37
C ASN A 18 -1.29 4.24 9.75
N VAL A 19 -0.06 3.76 9.83
CA VAL A 19 0.61 3.30 11.07
C VAL A 19 1.78 4.21 11.46
N GLY A 20 1.99 5.28 10.70
CA GLY A 20 3.06 6.25 10.92
C GLY A 20 2.66 7.35 11.91
N THR A 21 3.52 8.37 11.99
CA THR A 21 3.39 9.50 12.92
C THR A 21 3.00 10.81 12.25
N ALA A 22 2.82 10.81 10.93
CA ALA A 22 2.34 11.95 10.15
C ALA A 22 1.09 11.54 9.37
N SER A 23 0.18 12.48 9.17
CA SER A 23 -0.98 12.27 8.31
C SER A 23 -0.52 12.18 6.85
N ALA A 24 -1.27 11.43 6.06
CA ALA A 24 -0.98 11.21 4.64
C ALA A 24 -2.18 11.63 3.78
N GLU A 25 -1.90 12.34 2.71
CA GLU A 25 -2.86 12.84 1.71
C GLU A 25 -2.52 12.24 0.34
N ASN A 26 -3.53 12.12 -0.53
CA ASN A 26 -3.37 11.63 -1.91
C ASN A 26 -2.61 10.29 -2.01
N VAL A 27 -2.84 9.38 -1.06
CA VAL A 27 -2.08 8.13 -0.94
C VAL A 27 -2.40 7.24 -2.12
N SER A 28 -1.37 6.94 -2.92
CA SER A 28 -1.43 6.11 -4.13
C SER A 28 -0.42 4.97 -4.01
N PRO A 29 -0.82 3.82 -3.43
CA PRO A 29 0.03 2.64 -3.35
C PRO A 29 0.24 2.01 -4.73
N HIS A 30 1.49 1.64 -5.01
CA HIS A 30 1.82 0.77 -6.13
C HIS A 30 2.15 -0.60 -5.57
N PHE A 31 1.64 -1.68 -6.15
CA PHE A 31 1.86 -3.02 -5.61
C PHE A 31 1.78 -4.10 -6.69
N ASN A 32 2.46 -5.21 -6.44
CA ASN A 32 2.28 -6.44 -7.21
C ASN A 32 1.21 -7.30 -6.57
N ILE A 33 0.36 -7.89 -7.41
CA ILE A 33 -0.45 -9.06 -7.06
C ILE A 33 0.35 -10.28 -7.46
N ARG A 34 0.71 -11.13 -6.49
CA ARG A 34 1.50 -12.33 -6.72
C ARG A 34 0.70 -13.58 -6.43
N LEU A 35 1.00 -14.63 -7.18
CA LEU A 35 0.59 -16.00 -6.91
C LEU A 35 1.85 -16.82 -6.71
N GLY A 36 2.16 -17.13 -5.45
CA GLY A 36 3.48 -17.65 -5.09
C GLY A 36 4.60 -16.73 -5.57
N ASN A 37 5.50 -17.27 -6.40
CA ASN A 37 6.61 -16.53 -6.97
C ASN A 37 6.27 -15.77 -8.26
N LYS A 38 5.08 -15.94 -8.85
CA LYS A 38 4.69 -15.30 -10.09
C LYS A 38 4.00 -13.96 -9.84
N ILE A 39 4.37 -12.92 -10.56
CA ILE A 39 3.61 -11.66 -10.61
C ILE A 39 2.45 -11.85 -11.59
N ILE A 40 1.23 -11.73 -11.09
CA ILE A 40 -0.01 -11.75 -11.89
C ILE A 40 -0.26 -10.38 -12.50
N ASN A 41 -0.08 -9.33 -11.68
CA ASN A 41 -0.31 -7.97 -12.11
C ASN A 41 0.53 -6.98 -11.29
N THR A 42 0.82 -5.83 -11.89
CA THR A 42 1.39 -4.68 -11.18
C THR A 42 0.36 -3.56 -11.27
N VAL A 43 -0.18 -3.19 -10.11
CA VAL A 43 -1.18 -2.13 -9.99
C VAL A 43 -0.48 -0.85 -9.58
N LYS A 44 -0.78 0.24 -10.29
CA LYS A 44 -0.50 1.59 -9.82
C LYS A 44 -1.82 2.29 -9.55
N ALA A 45 -2.04 2.70 -8.31
CA ALA A 45 -3.26 3.36 -7.87
C ALA A 45 -3.37 4.83 -8.34
N THR A 46 -3.02 5.10 -9.61
CA THR A 46 -3.02 6.45 -10.18
C THR A 46 -4.43 6.97 -10.47
N GLN A 47 -5.40 6.07 -10.63
CA GLN A 47 -6.83 6.42 -10.75
C GLN A 47 -7.35 6.93 -9.40
N ASP A 48 -8.13 8.01 -9.40
CA ASP A 48 -8.63 8.64 -8.17
C ASP A 48 -9.46 7.69 -7.29
N ARG A 49 -10.21 6.76 -7.90
CA ARG A 49 -10.96 5.73 -7.16
C ARG A 49 -10.11 4.74 -6.36
N TYR A 50 -8.81 4.67 -6.66
CA TYR A 50 -7.86 3.80 -5.97
C TYR A 50 -6.97 4.56 -4.99
N LYS A 51 -7.08 5.89 -4.92
CA LYS A 51 -6.35 6.73 -3.97
C LYS A 51 -7.11 6.83 -2.65
N ALA A 52 -6.38 6.90 -1.55
CA ALA A 52 -6.93 7.39 -0.30
C ALA A 52 -6.66 8.89 -0.18
N ASN A 53 -7.72 9.69 -0.17
CA ASN A 53 -7.61 11.15 -0.10
C ASN A 53 -6.91 11.62 1.18
N TYR A 54 -7.19 10.98 2.31
CA TYR A 54 -6.63 11.32 3.61
C TYR A 54 -6.58 10.11 4.53
N LEU A 55 -5.45 9.93 5.22
CA LEU A 55 -5.24 8.96 6.29
C LEU A 55 -4.60 9.65 7.50
N SER A 56 -5.39 9.86 8.56
CA SER A 56 -4.90 10.46 9.81
C SER A 56 -4.05 9.50 10.65
N THR A 57 -3.40 10.03 11.68
CA THR A 57 -2.66 9.25 12.69
C THR A 57 -3.53 8.83 13.89
N GLU A 58 -4.69 9.47 14.07
CA GLU A 58 -5.57 9.26 15.23
C GLU A 58 -6.27 7.88 15.21
N LYS A 59 -6.13 7.12 16.30
CA LYS A 59 -6.85 5.84 16.47
C LYS A 59 -8.36 6.08 16.57
N GLY A 60 -9.12 5.45 15.68
CA GLY A 60 -10.58 5.65 15.59
C GLY A 60 -10.99 6.84 14.72
N GLY A 61 -10.02 7.64 14.27
CA GLY A 61 -10.22 8.64 13.23
C GLY A 61 -10.21 8.02 11.82
N ARG A 62 -10.06 8.86 10.80
CA ARG A 62 -9.90 8.42 9.40
C ARG A 62 -8.49 7.90 9.13
N ASN A 63 -7.97 7.00 9.97
CA ASN A 63 -6.64 6.42 9.83
C ASN A 63 -6.60 5.19 8.92
N LYS A 64 -7.76 4.75 8.43
CA LYS A 64 -7.91 3.64 7.50
C LYS A 64 -9.01 3.89 6.47
N THR A 65 -8.90 3.26 5.31
CA THR A 65 -9.94 3.27 4.29
C THR A 65 -9.92 1.97 3.48
N GLU A 66 -11.08 1.56 2.98
CA GLU A 66 -11.19 0.39 2.12
C GLU A 66 -11.15 0.81 0.65
N VAL A 67 -10.34 0.11 -0.13
CA VAL A 67 -10.19 0.32 -1.57
C VAL A 67 -10.42 -1.00 -2.28
N VAL A 68 -11.28 -0.97 -3.30
CA VAL A 68 -11.55 -2.14 -4.14
C VAL A 68 -10.82 -1.98 -5.46
N ILE A 69 -9.93 -2.91 -5.74
CA ILE A 69 -9.13 -2.95 -6.97
C ILE A 69 -9.71 -4.02 -7.88
N ASP A 70 -10.28 -3.58 -8.99
CA ASP A 70 -11.03 -4.43 -9.92
C ASP A 70 -10.64 -4.23 -11.39
N SER A 71 -9.72 -3.32 -11.69
CA SER A 71 -9.29 -3.02 -13.05
C SER A 71 -7.81 -2.69 -13.19
N LEU A 72 -7.33 -2.72 -14.43
CA LEU A 72 -5.98 -2.30 -14.82
C LEU A 72 -5.82 -0.78 -14.83
N GLU A 73 -4.58 -0.33 -14.65
CA GLU A 73 -4.22 1.09 -14.74
C GLU A 73 -4.66 1.69 -16.09
N GLY A 74 -5.30 2.87 -16.05
CA GLY A 74 -5.73 3.59 -17.24
C GLY A 74 -6.93 3.00 -18.00
N GLN A 75 -7.51 1.89 -17.56
CA GLN A 75 -8.63 1.22 -18.23
C GLN A 75 -9.65 0.72 -17.22
N ALA A 76 -10.65 1.55 -16.92
CA ALA A 76 -11.66 1.26 -15.89
C ALA A 76 -12.45 -0.06 -16.12
N ASP A 77 -12.54 -0.51 -17.38
CA ASP A 77 -13.26 -1.71 -17.80
C ASP A 77 -12.36 -2.94 -18.03
N ALA A 78 -11.03 -2.79 -17.94
CA ALA A 78 -10.10 -3.90 -18.13
C ALA A 78 -9.91 -4.65 -16.81
N ASN A 79 -10.56 -5.81 -16.69
CA ASN A 79 -10.52 -6.61 -15.47
C ASN A 79 -9.10 -7.18 -15.23
N ILE A 80 -8.74 -7.32 -13.96
CA ILE A 80 -7.61 -8.19 -13.58
C ILE A 80 -8.09 -9.63 -13.77
N VAL A 81 -7.30 -10.45 -14.47
CA VAL A 81 -7.69 -11.82 -14.83
C VAL A 81 -6.62 -12.82 -14.42
N LEU A 82 -7.06 -14.05 -14.16
CA LEU A 82 -6.22 -15.23 -14.02
C LEU A 82 -6.39 -16.10 -15.26
N SER A 83 -5.27 -16.60 -15.77
CA SER A 83 -5.24 -17.74 -16.69
C SER A 83 -5.72 -19.01 -16.01
N LEU A 84 -6.02 -20.05 -16.80
CA LEU A 84 -6.49 -21.32 -16.28
C LEU A 84 -5.47 -21.99 -15.34
N ASP A 85 -4.18 -21.86 -15.64
CA ASP A 85 -3.12 -22.45 -14.81
C ASP A 85 -2.95 -21.69 -13.47
N GLU A 86 -3.12 -20.37 -13.48
CA GLU A 86 -3.12 -19.56 -12.26
C GLU A 86 -4.37 -19.86 -11.41
N LEU A 87 -5.53 -20.02 -12.03
CA LEU A 87 -6.75 -20.41 -11.33
C LEU A 87 -6.57 -21.78 -10.64
N LYS A 88 -6.02 -22.76 -11.36
CA LYS A 88 -5.72 -24.09 -10.79
C LYS A 88 -4.72 -24.01 -9.63
N ALA A 89 -3.69 -23.19 -9.74
CA ALA A 89 -2.72 -23.01 -8.66
C ALA A 89 -3.40 -22.43 -7.40
N VAL A 90 -4.30 -21.45 -7.54
CA VAL A 90 -5.12 -20.94 -6.44
C VAL A 90 -5.99 -22.05 -5.83
N GLU A 91 -6.66 -22.86 -6.66
CA GLU A 91 -7.48 -24.00 -6.21
C GLU A 91 -6.67 -25.08 -5.48
N GLN A 92 -5.37 -25.19 -5.80
CA GLN A 92 -4.42 -26.10 -5.14
C GLN A 92 -3.80 -25.52 -3.86
N GLY A 93 -4.14 -24.29 -3.49
CA GLY A 93 -3.71 -23.65 -2.24
C GLY A 93 -2.51 -22.72 -2.38
N GLU A 94 -2.08 -22.38 -3.60
CA GLU A 94 -1.05 -21.36 -3.81
C GLU A 94 -1.56 -19.99 -3.30
N LEU A 95 -0.73 -19.28 -2.54
CA LEU A 95 -1.15 -18.06 -1.87
C LEU A 95 -1.13 -16.86 -2.81
N LEU A 96 -2.25 -16.15 -2.85
CA LEU A 96 -2.31 -14.79 -3.38
C LEU A 96 -1.75 -13.81 -2.34
N SER A 97 -0.79 -12.98 -2.75
CA SER A 97 -0.17 -11.99 -1.88
C SER A 97 -0.05 -10.63 -2.56
N ILE A 98 0.01 -9.59 -1.73
CA ILE A 98 0.19 -8.20 -2.16
C ILE A 98 1.55 -7.73 -1.68
N GLU A 99 2.36 -7.26 -2.63
CA GLU A 99 3.70 -6.73 -2.37
C GLU A 99 3.72 -5.25 -2.73
N VAL A 100 3.75 -4.37 -1.72
CA VAL A 100 3.78 -2.92 -1.92
C VAL A 100 5.17 -2.49 -2.42
N LEU A 101 5.18 -1.70 -3.48
CA LEU A 101 6.37 -1.20 -4.14
C LEU A 101 6.83 0.13 -3.53
N PRO A 102 8.16 0.39 -3.50
CA PRO A 102 8.72 1.66 -3.04
C PRO A 102 8.31 2.88 -3.86
N THR A 103 7.76 2.67 -5.06
CA THR A 103 7.30 3.76 -5.95
C THR A 103 5.94 4.35 -5.56
N SER A 104 5.36 3.90 -4.44
CA SER A 104 4.11 4.44 -3.92
C SER A 104 4.28 5.92 -3.57
N THR A 105 3.24 6.72 -3.76
CA THR A 105 3.30 8.17 -3.50
C THR A 105 2.29 8.59 -2.45
N MET A 106 2.66 9.58 -1.64
CA MET A 106 1.75 10.25 -0.71
C MET A 106 2.30 11.63 -0.36
N ASP A 107 1.41 12.58 -0.09
CA ASP A 107 1.76 13.86 0.50
C ASP A 107 1.67 13.75 2.03
N LEU A 108 2.64 14.33 2.75
CA LEU A 108 2.66 14.32 4.20
C LEU A 108 2.14 15.65 4.76
N SER A 109 1.38 15.57 5.84
CA SER A 109 0.99 16.72 6.65
C SER A 109 1.09 16.41 8.14
N ILE A 110 1.35 17.46 8.92
CA ILE A 110 1.40 17.40 10.38
C ILE A 110 0.54 18.51 10.98
N GLU A 111 -0.17 18.19 12.05
CA GLU A 111 -0.89 19.18 12.84
C GLU A 111 0.08 19.86 13.81
N LYS A 112 0.06 21.19 13.84
CA LYS A 112 0.86 22.02 14.75
C LYS A 112 -0.06 23.01 15.45
N GLY A 113 -0.70 22.56 16.52
CA GLY A 113 -1.75 23.33 17.18
C GLY A 113 -3.01 23.34 16.31
N GLU A 114 -3.53 24.52 15.96
CA GLU A 114 -4.70 24.66 15.08
C GLU A 114 -4.33 24.74 13.58
N GLU A 115 -3.03 24.75 13.25
CA GLU A 115 -2.56 24.85 11.87
C GLU A 115 -2.15 23.47 11.32
N ILE A 116 -2.56 23.18 10.07
CA ILE A 116 -2.07 22.04 9.31
C ILE A 116 -0.87 22.48 8.47
N MET A 117 0.29 21.87 8.72
CA MET A 117 1.50 22.09 7.94
C MET A 117 1.67 20.99 6.89
N HIS A 118 1.61 21.37 5.62
CA HIS A 118 1.89 20.47 4.49
C HIS A 118 3.39 20.35 4.24
N LEU A 119 3.91 19.12 4.30
CA LEU A 119 5.31 18.79 4.04
C LEU A 119 5.54 18.36 2.59
N GLY A 120 4.47 17.96 1.89
CA GLY A 120 4.52 17.48 0.50
C GLY A 120 4.99 16.04 0.37
N ASP A 121 5.45 15.66 -0.81
CA ASP A 121 5.78 14.28 -1.19
C ASP A 121 6.71 13.55 -0.18
N SER A 122 6.27 12.37 0.28
CA SER A 122 6.99 11.54 1.25
C SER A 122 8.37 11.08 0.77
N GLY A 123 8.52 10.83 -0.54
CA GLY A 123 9.76 10.35 -1.15
C GLY A 123 10.92 11.33 -0.95
N ARG A 124 10.65 12.62 -0.78
CA ARG A 124 11.65 13.64 -0.43
C ARG A 124 12.32 13.42 0.93
N TYR A 125 11.63 12.73 1.84
CA TYR A 125 12.06 12.55 3.23
C TYR A 125 12.49 11.12 3.53
N GLU A 126 11.99 10.12 2.81
CA GLU A 126 12.22 8.70 3.07
C GLU A 126 13.70 8.33 3.24
N SER A 127 14.56 8.74 2.31
CA SER A 127 16.00 8.44 2.39
C SER A 127 16.65 9.04 3.65
N ARG A 128 16.29 10.28 3.99
CA ARG A 128 16.82 10.98 5.18
C ARG A 128 16.32 10.34 6.47
N VAL A 129 15.04 9.99 6.53
CA VAL A 129 14.45 9.30 7.68
C VAL A 129 15.10 7.93 7.85
N ASN A 130 15.22 7.14 6.79
CA ASN A 130 15.83 5.80 6.84
C ASN A 130 17.32 5.85 7.25
N ALA A 131 18.04 6.91 6.88
CA ALA A 131 19.44 7.08 7.30
C ALA A 131 19.59 7.49 8.78
N ALA A 132 18.63 8.26 9.31
CA ALA A 132 18.68 8.84 10.65
C ALA A 132 17.90 8.03 11.72
N THR A 133 17.25 6.94 11.34
CA THR A 133 16.37 6.17 12.23
C THR A 133 16.68 4.67 12.18
N GLU A 134 16.42 3.99 13.28
CA GLU A 134 16.41 2.54 13.34
C GLU A 134 14.96 2.01 13.33
N GLN A 135 14.80 0.79 12.83
CA GLN A 135 13.50 0.14 12.75
C GLN A 135 13.23 -0.61 14.05
N LEU A 136 12.21 -0.16 14.79
CA LEU A 136 11.70 -0.85 15.96
C LEU A 136 10.47 -1.66 15.55
N GLU A 137 10.56 -2.98 15.72
CA GLU A 137 9.42 -3.89 15.58
C GLU A 137 9.02 -4.34 16.99
N THR A 138 7.75 -4.14 17.37
CA THR A 138 7.24 -4.60 18.66
C THR A 138 6.31 -5.79 18.43
N ASP A 139 6.59 -6.92 19.07
CA ASP A 139 5.73 -8.10 19.05
C ASP A 139 4.73 -8.04 20.21
N ILE A 140 3.67 -7.24 20.05
CA ILE A 140 2.55 -7.15 21.01
C ILE A 140 1.24 -7.38 20.25
N GLY A 141 1.06 -8.59 19.72
CA GLY A 141 -0.19 -9.07 19.10
C GLY A 141 -0.59 -8.41 17.76
N ASN A 142 0.17 -7.41 17.33
CA ASN A 142 0.22 -6.82 16.00
C ASN A 142 1.68 -6.38 15.83
N ILE A 143 2.29 -6.52 14.66
CA ILE A 143 3.69 -6.11 14.45
C ILE A 143 3.71 -4.76 13.72
N PRO A 144 3.44 -3.62 14.40
CA PRO A 144 3.71 -2.33 13.81
C PRO A 144 5.24 -2.12 13.74
N LYS A 145 5.70 -1.67 12.57
CA LYS A 145 7.10 -1.32 12.32
C LYS A 145 7.20 0.19 12.43
N PHE A 146 8.00 0.69 13.37
CA PHE A 146 8.21 2.11 13.59
C PHE A 146 9.63 2.51 13.20
N ARG A 147 9.79 3.69 12.58
CA ARG A 147 11.09 4.35 12.42
C ARG A 147 11.31 5.25 13.63
N VAL A 148 12.30 4.93 14.45
CA VAL A 148 12.62 5.69 15.66
C VAL A 148 13.96 6.40 15.48
N TYR A 149 13.99 7.70 15.75
CA TYR A 149 15.22 8.48 15.72
C TYR A 149 16.17 8.02 16.83
N THR A 150 17.32 7.51 16.42
CA THR A 150 18.44 7.16 17.29
C THR A 150 19.60 8.10 16.95
N PRO A 151 19.91 9.11 17.78
CA PRO A 151 21.07 9.94 17.54
C PRO A 151 22.33 9.06 17.58
N LYS A 152 23.04 8.96 16.45
CA LYS A 152 24.24 8.11 16.35
C LYS A 152 25.46 8.67 17.08
N ASP A 153 25.36 9.84 17.68
CA ASP A 153 26.45 10.48 18.41
C ASP A 153 25.98 10.97 19.79
N LYS A 154 26.10 10.08 20.77
CA LYS A 154 26.36 10.45 22.17
C LYS A 154 27.39 9.46 22.73
N SER A 155 28.61 9.50 22.21
CA SER A 155 29.80 9.05 22.93
C SER A 155 30.22 10.12 23.92
#